data_AF-A0A673ZP49-F1
#
_entry.id   AF-A0A673ZP49-F1
#
_cell.length_a   1.000
_cell.length_b   1.000
_cell.length_c   1.000
_cell.angle_alpha   90.00
_cell.angle_beta   90.00
_cell.angle_gamma   90.00
#
_symmetry.space_group_name_H-M   'P 1'
#
loop_
_entity.id
_entity.type
_entity.pdbx_description
1 polymer ?
#
loop_
_entity_poly.entity_id
_entity_poly.type
_entity_poly.pdbx_seq_one_letter_code
_entity_poly.pdbx_strand_id
1 'polypeptide(L)'
;MLQACGMLLVETLLSEPALFQELDCSSNTMSSPPISPSQPGEGLVLRPLCTADFNRGFYKMLSQLTTAADVTPEQFISKYQPMHILYDASDMASHLTG
;
A
#
# COMPACT_ATOMS: atom_id res chain seq x y z
N MET A 1 16.24 28.55 10.84
CA MET A 1 16.61 27.18 11.26
C MET A 1 15.70 26.24 10.49
N LEU A 2 16.22 25.56 9.46
CA LEU A 2 15.44 24.75 8.54
C LEU A 2 14.75 23.62 9.32
N GLN A 3 13.42 23.63 9.36
CA GLN A 3 12.65 22.47 9.74
C GLN A 3 12.72 21.47 8.58
N ALA A 4 13.78 20.66 8.55
CA ALA A 4 13.71 19.35 7.95
C ALA A 4 12.74 18.53 8.80
N CYS A 5 11.45 18.74 8.55
CA CYS A 5 10.36 18.02 9.22
C CYS A 5 10.60 16.54 8.98
N GLY A 6 10.93 15.80 10.04
CA GLY A 6 11.24 14.38 9.96
C GLY A 6 10.06 13.64 9.32
N MET A 7 10.26 13.15 8.10
CA MET A 7 9.28 12.30 7.45
C MET A 7 9.31 10.94 8.13
N LEU A 8 8.51 10.80 9.18
CA LEU A 8 8.41 9.57 9.94
C LEU A 8 7.71 8.52 9.06
N LEU A 9 8.26 7.31 9.02
CA LEU A 9 7.58 6.18 8.39
C LEU A 9 6.38 5.82 9.28
N VAL A 10 5.18 6.13 8.79
CA VAL A 10 3.91 5.98 9.50
C VAL A 10 3.02 4.95 8.82
N GLU A 11 2.04 4.45 9.58
CA GLU A 11 1.04 3.47 9.14
C GLU A 11 -0.06 4.07 8.25
N THR A 12 0.16 5.26 7.66
CA THR A 12 -0.78 5.84 6.69
C THR A 12 -0.78 5.01 5.41
N LEU A 13 -1.92 4.37 5.12
CA LEU A 13 -2.11 3.46 4.01
C LEU A 13 -2.34 4.20 2.69
N LEU A 14 -1.97 3.59 1.56
CA LEU A 14 -2.01 4.24 0.25
C LEU A 14 -3.43 4.44 -0.29
N SER A 15 -4.35 3.58 0.14
CA SER A 15 -5.75 3.58 -0.24
C SER A 15 -6.59 2.98 0.90
N GLU A 16 -7.91 3.03 0.76
CA GLU A 16 -8.82 2.50 1.76
C GLU A 16 -8.73 0.95 1.85
N PRO A 17 -8.54 0.37 3.05
CA PRO A 17 -8.49 -1.09 3.24
C PRO A 17 -9.79 -1.80 2.83
N ALA A 18 -10.93 -1.11 2.98
CA ALA A 18 -12.25 -1.64 2.68
C ALA A 18 -12.36 -2.08 1.20
N LEU A 19 -11.68 -1.38 0.28
CA LEU A 19 -11.68 -1.72 -1.14
C LEU A 19 -11.19 -3.15 -1.42
N PHE A 20 -10.29 -3.68 -0.59
CA PHE A 20 -9.83 -5.06 -0.72
C PHE A 20 -10.83 -6.05 -0.11
N GLN A 21 -11.49 -5.68 0.98
CA GLN A 21 -12.45 -6.56 1.69
C GLN A 21 -13.77 -6.72 0.92
N GLU A 22 -14.16 -5.71 0.15
CA GLU A 22 -15.41 -5.68 -0.63
C GLU A 22 -15.29 -6.38 -1.99
N LEU A 23 -14.11 -6.89 -2.36
CA LEU A 23 -13.91 -7.59 -3.63
C LEU A 23 -14.72 -8.90 -3.66
N ASP A 24 -15.68 -8.96 -4.58
CA ASP A 24 -16.38 -10.21 -4.88
C ASP A 24 -15.44 -11.20 -5.58
N CYS A 25 -14.91 -12.14 -4.81
CA CYS A 25 -14.02 -13.20 -5.28
C CYS A 25 -14.76 -14.53 -5.55
N SER A 26 -16.09 -14.53 -5.62
CA SER A 26 -16.89 -15.75 -5.82
C SER A 26 -16.56 -16.52 -7.11
N SER A 27 -16.10 -15.80 -8.15
CA SER A 27 -15.65 -16.39 -9.42
C SER A 27 -14.22 -16.96 -9.35
N ASN A 28 -13.46 -16.67 -8.30
CA ASN A 28 -12.06 -17.07 -8.15
C ASN A 28 -11.96 -18.50 -7.58
N THR A 29 -12.33 -19.46 -8.41
CA THR A 29 -12.58 -20.87 -8.03
C THR A 29 -11.34 -21.75 -7.87
N MET A 30 -10.13 -21.19 -7.95
CA MET A 30 -8.88 -21.96 -8.12
C MET A 30 -7.91 -21.93 -6.93
N SER A 31 -8.30 -21.40 -5.76
CA SER A 31 -7.42 -21.43 -4.58
C SER A 31 -7.61 -22.70 -3.74
N SER A 32 -6.53 -23.44 -3.52
CA SER A 32 -6.47 -24.55 -2.55
C SER A 32 -5.24 -24.37 -1.65
N PRO A 33 -5.41 -24.08 -0.35
CA PRO A 33 -6.67 -23.90 0.39
C PRO A 33 -7.47 -22.66 -0.08
N PRO A 34 -8.78 -22.57 0.23
CA PRO A 34 -9.57 -21.39 -0.09
C PRO A 34 -8.99 -20.17 0.63
N ILE A 35 -8.57 -19.18 -0.13
CA ILE A 35 -8.14 -17.87 0.40
C ILE A 35 -8.95 -16.76 -0.25
N SER A 36 -9.15 -15.69 0.50
CA SER A 36 -9.83 -14.48 0.04
C SER A 36 -9.08 -13.24 0.51
N PRO A 37 -9.38 -12.06 -0.02
CA PRO A 37 -8.83 -10.81 0.51
C PRO A 37 -9.05 -10.63 2.02
N SER A 38 -10.20 -11.09 2.54
CA SER A 38 -10.52 -11.07 3.98
C SER A 38 -9.91 -12.24 4.77
N GLN A 39 -9.51 -13.33 4.09
CA GLN A 39 -8.88 -14.51 4.67
C GLN A 39 -7.69 -14.96 3.81
N PRO A 40 -6.59 -14.18 3.78
CA PRO A 40 -5.46 -14.45 2.89
C PRO A 40 -4.61 -15.66 3.29
N GLY A 41 -4.84 -16.20 4.49
CA GLY A 41 -4.07 -17.29 5.08
C GLY A 41 -3.70 -17.00 6.54
N GLU A 42 -3.32 -18.03 7.28
CA GLU A 42 -2.96 -17.90 8.69
C GLU A 42 -1.72 -17.01 8.87
N GLY A 43 -1.81 -16.03 9.78
CA GLY A 43 -0.74 -15.08 10.06
C GLY A 43 -0.49 -14.02 8.98
N LEU A 44 -1.33 -13.97 7.93
CA LEU A 44 -1.21 -13.03 6.83
C LEU A 44 -2.30 -11.96 6.87
N VAL A 45 -1.99 -10.77 6.37
CA VAL A 45 -2.92 -9.66 6.19
C VAL A 45 -2.74 -9.11 4.78
N LEU A 46 -3.84 -9.00 4.03
CA LEU A 46 -3.87 -8.27 2.77
C LEU A 46 -4.32 -6.84 3.05
N ARG A 47 -3.46 -5.87 2.75
CA ARG A 47 -3.75 -4.44 2.94
C ARG A 47 -2.99 -3.58 1.93
N PRO A 48 -3.41 -2.32 1.72
CA PRO A 48 -2.61 -1.37 0.96
C PRO A 48 -1.22 -1.18 1.58
N LEU A 49 -0.27 -0.76 0.74
CA LEU A 49 1.08 -0.37 1.15
C LEU A 49 0.99 0.83 2.12
N CYS A 50 1.83 0.86 3.15
CA CYS A 50 2.07 2.06 3.96
C CYS A 50 3.55 2.43 3.96
N THR A 51 3.88 3.64 4.42
CA THR A 51 5.30 4.04 4.48
C THR A 51 6.11 3.20 5.48
N ALA A 52 5.50 2.71 6.56
CA ALA A 52 6.14 1.82 7.53
C ALA A 52 6.60 0.47 6.93
N ASP A 53 6.06 0.05 5.78
CA ASP A 53 6.47 -1.18 5.10
C ASP A 53 7.91 -1.17 4.59
N PHE A 54 8.49 0.03 4.43
CA PHE A 54 9.92 0.18 4.16
C PHE A 54 10.77 -0.62 5.16
N ASN A 55 10.45 -0.50 6.45
CA ASN A 55 11.15 -1.19 7.54
C ASN A 55 10.74 -2.66 7.70
N ARG A 56 9.65 -3.09 7.05
CA ARG A 56 9.15 -4.47 7.09
C ARG A 56 9.71 -5.34 5.96
N GLY A 57 10.70 -4.82 5.22
CA GLY A 57 11.40 -5.56 4.17
C GLY A 57 10.76 -5.43 2.79
N PHE A 58 9.95 -4.40 2.54
CA PHE A 58 9.31 -4.17 1.23
C PHE A 58 10.30 -4.23 0.06
N TYR A 59 11.42 -3.51 0.13
CA TYR A 59 12.45 -3.52 -0.92
C TYR A 59 13.21 -4.85 -1.03
N LYS A 60 13.36 -5.59 0.08
CA LYS A 60 13.91 -6.95 0.06
C LYS A 60 12.99 -7.92 -0.68
N MET A 61 11.68 -7.69 -0.64
CA MET A 61 10.72 -8.48 -1.43
C MET A 61 10.79 -8.08 -2.90
N LEU A 62 10.77 -6.78 -3.22
CA LEU A 62 10.87 -6.29 -4.60
C LEU A 62 12.17 -6.71 -5.31
N SER A 63 13.27 -6.86 -4.58
CA SER A 63 14.57 -7.28 -5.15
C SER A 63 14.56 -8.70 -5.73
N GLN A 64 13.54 -9.52 -5.43
CA GLN A 64 13.36 -10.85 -6.01
C GLN A 64 12.86 -10.79 -7.46
N LEU A 65 12.24 -9.67 -7.86
CA LEU A 65 11.70 -9.47 -9.22
C LEU A 65 12.68 -8.71 -10.13
N THR A 66 13.34 -7.69 -9.60
CA THR A 66 14.27 -6.83 -10.34
C THR A 66 15.29 -6.19 -9.41
N THR A 67 16.32 -5.52 -9.94
CA THR A 67 17.28 -4.77 -9.14
C THR A 67 16.57 -3.67 -8.35
N ALA A 68 16.49 -3.86 -7.03
CA ALA A 68 16.16 -2.80 -6.10
C ALA A 68 17.45 -2.05 -5.75
N ALA A 69 17.54 -0.77 -6.08
CA ALA A 69 18.66 0.08 -5.66
C ALA A 69 18.66 0.27 -4.13
N ASP A 70 19.76 0.79 -3.58
CA ASP A 70 19.84 1.23 -2.19
C ASP A 70 18.97 2.49 -2.00
N VAL A 71 17.68 2.27 -1.73
CA VAL A 71 16.70 3.34 -1.54
C VAL A 71 16.68 3.79 -0.08
N THR A 72 16.76 5.10 0.15
CA THR A 72 16.62 5.68 1.49
C THR A 72 15.14 5.88 1.88
N PRO A 73 14.79 5.98 3.17
CA PRO A 73 13.42 6.30 3.61
C PRO A 73 12.85 7.55 2.93
N GLU A 74 13.66 8.60 2.77
CA GLU A 74 13.25 9.86 2.17
C GLU A 74 12.91 9.69 0.68
N GLN A 75 13.74 8.93 -0.04
CA GLN A 75 13.50 8.60 -1.43
C GLN A 75 12.22 7.78 -1.59
N PHE A 76 11.98 6.82 -0.69
CA PHE A 76 10.75 6.03 -0.70
C PHE A 76 9.51 6.91 -0.47
N ILE A 77 9.52 7.75 0.57
CA ILE A 77 8.40 8.64 0.89
C ILE A 77 8.15 9.63 -0.25
N SER A 78 9.20 10.16 -0.89
CA SER A 78 9.07 11.08 -2.04
C SER A 78 8.33 10.44 -3.23
N LYS A 79 8.40 9.11 -3.38
CA LYS A 79 7.67 8.35 -4.41
C LYS A 79 6.28 7.95 -3.94
N TYR A 80 6.13 7.67 -2.66
CA TYR A 80 4.85 7.27 -2.06
C TYR A 80 3.83 8.42 -2.04
N GLN A 81 4.24 9.62 -1.64
CA GLN A 81 3.34 10.78 -1.45
C GLN A 81 2.52 11.13 -2.71
N PRO A 82 3.10 11.22 -3.92
CA PRO A 82 2.31 11.46 -5.12
C PRO A 82 1.24 10.40 -5.39
N MET A 83 1.53 9.13 -5.09
CA MET A 83 0.57 8.03 -5.29
C MET A 83 -0.61 8.14 -4.31
N HIS A 84 -0.34 8.55 -3.06
CA HIS A 84 -1.36 8.80 -2.05
C HIS A 84 -2.24 10.01 -2.40
N ILE A 85 -1.63 11.13 -2.80
CA ILE A 85 -2.38 12.37 -3.10
C ILE A 85 -3.28 12.18 -4.33
N LEU A 86 -2.85 11.42 -5.34
CA LEU A 86 -3.70 11.11 -6.50
C LEU A 86 -4.95 10.32 -6.09
N TYR A 87 -4.84 9.45 -5.08
CA TYR A 87 -5.99 8.75 -4.52
C TYR A 87 -6.94 9.75 -3.83
N ASP A 88 -6.44 10.61 -2.94
CA ASP A 88 -7.24 11.62 -2.25
C ASP A 88 -7.93 12.60 -3.22
N ALA A 89 -7.21 13.05 -4.26
CA ALA A 89 -7.75 13.98 -5.26
C ALA A 89 -8.84 13.33 -6.13
N SER A 90 -8.74 12.04 -6.41
CA SER A 90 -9.78 11.30 -7.15
C SER A 90 -11.08 11.19 -6.36
N ASP A 91 -11.00 11.00 -5.04
CA ASP A 91 -12.16 10.90 -4.15
C ASP A 91 -12.88 12.26 -3.97
N MET A 92 -12.11 13.36 -3.93
CA MET A 92 -12.67 14.72 -3.92
C MET A 92 -13.34 15.09 -5.25
N ALA A 93 -12.85 14.58 -6.39
CA ALA A 93 -13.45 14.84 -7.69
C ALA A 93 -14.81 14.12 -7.87
N SER A 94 -14.97 12.92 -7.31
CA SER A 94 -16.24 12.17 -7.36
C SER A 94 -17.41 12.84 -6.61
N HIS A 95 -17.13 13.67 -5.59
CA HIS A 95 -18.15 14.36 -4.80
C HIS A 95 -18.67 15.67 -5.41
N LEU A 96 -18.03 16.19 -6.46
CA LEU A 96 -18.43 17.46 -7.10
C LEU A 96 -19.21 17.30 -8.42
N THR A 97 -19.37 16.06 -8.91
CA THR A 97 -20.10 15.75 -10.16
C THR A 97 -21.39 14.95 -9.94
N GLY A 98 -21.89 14.88 -8.70
CA GLY A 98 -23.18 14.24 -8.35
C GLY A 98 -24.32 15.25 -8.26
#